data_AF-A0A523DAK7-F1
#
_entry.id   AF-A0A523DAK7-F1
#
_cell.length_a   1.000
_cell.length_b   1.000
_cell.length_c   1.000
_cell.angle_alpha   90.00
_cell.angle_beta   90.00
_cell.angle_gamma   90.00
#
_symmetry.space_group_name_H-M   'P 1'
#
loop_
_entity.id
_entity.type
_entity.pdbx_description
1 polymer ?
#
loop_
_entity_poly.entity_id
_entity_poly.type
_entity_poly.pdbx_seq_one_letter_code
_entity_poly.pdbx_strand_id
1 'polypeptide(L)'
;MTGDEGHYHLDQMKITKHVAQATNGWIAVEVQTNGEDPNLFPSKSAGMKAITPVADDVEEIRISKETADGIFKALPRNGHLPVLQNAMVGADGEDSVIAVTDLDSSRIFRAHGPSGNFPDLDAVRPKQEPVAAFFMDAYLLNELLKVIRDFKGIKRQESCLLFEVYENDLKKGNLPISVHAKNETGQKLRALVMPMHGENADDFRFLSEKQIEAQQKAAKEAEETAALEEAKRQHEQQQEAEKEEEPEDALQELADKYPGPTSLPGVE
;
A
#
# COMPACT_ATOMS: atom_id res chain seq x y z
N MET A 1 -4.05 11.96 16.76
CA MET A 1 -5.10 12.07 17.79
C MET A 1 -4.46 12.43 19.13
N THR A 2 -4.81 13.60 19.63
CA THR A 2 -4.27 14.25 20.83
C THR A 2 -4.80 13.63 22.12
N GLY A 3 -6.05 13.13 22.12
CA GLY A 3 -6.77 12.80 23.36
C GLY A 3 -7.01 14.02 24.24
N ASP A 4 -7.00 15.21 23.64
CA ASP A 4 -7.16 16.49 24.30
C ASP A 4 -8.56 17.02 24.00
N GLU A 5 -9.40 17.09 25.04
CA GLU A 5 -10.78 17.56 24.97
C GLU A 5 -10.87 19.00 24.43
N GLY A 6 -9.81 19.81 24.48
CA GLY A 6 -9.82 21.16 23.89
C GLY A 6 -9.78 21.17 22.36
N HIS A 7 -9.39 20.07 21.71
CA HIS A 7 -9.09 20.00 20.28
C HIS A 7 -9.81 18.84 19.58
N TYR A 8 -11.14 18.75 19.73
CA TYR A 8 -11.97 17.69 19.14
C TYR A 8 -11.79 17.48 17.62
N HIS A 9 -11.41 18.51 16.86
CA HIS A 9 -11.14 18.39 15.42
C HIS A 9 -9.80 17.69 15.09
N LEU A 10 -8.87 17.58 16.06
CA LEU A 10 -7.60 16.85 15.94
C LEU A 10 -7.71 15.38 16.41
N ASP A 11 -8.83 15.01 17.03
CA ASP A 11 -9.14 13.63 17.44
C ASP A 11 -9.95 12.87 16.38
N GLN A 12 -9.76 13.26 15.13
CA GLN A 12 -10.41 12.68 13.96
C GLN A 12 -9.38 12.07 13.01
N MET A 13 -9.80 11.04 12.28
CA MET A 13 -9.10 10.56 11.09
C MET A 13 -9.93 10.95 9.87
N LYS A 14 -9.28 11.63 8.92
CA LYS A 14 -9.83 11.93 7.61
C LYS A 14 -9.49 10.77 6.67
N ILE A 15 -10.48 10.29 5.94
CA ILE A 15 -10.34 9.21 4.95
C ILE A 15 -10.91 9.73 3.64
N THR A 16 -10.12 9.66 2.58
CA THR A 16 -10.53 9.88 1.20
C THR A 16 -10.38 8.56 0.42
N LYS A 17 -10.72 8.57 -0.87
CA LYS A 17 -10.52 7.42 -1.76
C LYS A 17 -9.09 6.87 -1.76
N HIS A 18 -8.10 7.77 -1.69
CA HIS A 18 -6.70 7.42 -1.87
C HIS A 18 -5.89 7.42 -0.57
N VAL A 19 -6.37 8.10 0.46
CA VAL A 19 -5.53 8.47 1.59
C VAL A 19 -6.30 8.45 2.91
N ALA A 20 -5.66 7.92 3.95
CA ALA A 20 -6.04 8.14 5.34
C ALA A 20 -5.06 9.12 6.03
N GLN A 21 -5.59 10.15 6.64
CA GLN A 21 -4.85 11.24 7.29
C GLN A 21 -5.25 11.36 8.76
N ALA A 22 -4.25 11.51 9.63
CA ALA A 22 -4.45 11.83 11.03
C ALA A 22 -3.39 12.81 11.52
N THR A 23 -3.76 13.72 12.40
CA THR A 23 -2.81 14.66 13.00
C THR A 23 -3.05 14.81 14.50
N ASN A 24 -2.07 15.35 15.21
CA ASN A 24 -2.25 15.83 16.58
C ASN A 24 -1.77 17.28 16.75
N GLY A 25 -1.63 18.02 15.63
CA GLY A 25 -1.10 19.38 15.57
C GLY A 25 0.44 19.46 15.56
N TRP A 26 1.13 18.42 16.06
CA TRP A 26 2.60 18.35 16.08
C TRP A 26 3.15 17.35 15.07
N ILE A 27 2.40 16.27 14.84
CA ILE A 27 2.71 15.17 13.95
C ILE A 27 1.48 14.95 13.08
N ALA A 28 1.68 14.98 11.77
CA ALA A 28 0.72 14.53 10.79
C ALA A 28 1.20 13.21 10.18
N VAL A 29 0.30 12.26 10.03
CA VAL A 29 0.53 10.96 9.40
C VAL A 29 -0.43 10.84 8.24
N GLU A 30 0.12 10.43 7.11
CA GLU A 30 -0.61 10.15 5.89
C GLU A 30 -0.29 8.72 5.46
N VAL A 31 -1.31 7.95 5.10
CA VAL A 31 -1.18 6.60 4.57
C VAL A 31 -1.94 6.53 3.26
N GLN A 32 -1.26 6.16 2.18
CA GLN A 32 -1.87 5.95 0.87
C GLN A 32 -2.30 4.49 0.72
N THR A 33 -3.43 4.26 0.06
CA THR A 33 -3.85 2.90 -0.35
C THR A 33 -3.11 2.49 -1.62
N ASN A 34 -2.86 1.18 -1.77
CA ASN A 34 -2.34 0.60 -3.01
C ASN A 34 -3.44 0.45 -4.09
N GLY A 35 -4.69 0.83 -3.79
CA GLY A 35 -5.80 0.79 -4.75
C GLY A 35 -6.30 -0.61 -5.03
N GLU A 36 -6.51 -1.42 -3.99
CA GLU A 36 -7.15 -2.73 -4.14
C GLU A 36 -8.54 -2.62 -4.78
N ASP A 37 -8.89 -3.62 -5.60
CA ASP A 37 -10.20 -3.67 -6.26
C ASP A 37 -11.32 -3.82 -5.21
N PRO A 38 -12.24 -2.83 -5.09
CA PRO A 38 -13.35 -2.89 -4.14
C PRO A 38 -14.25 -4.11 -4.34
N ASN A 39 -14.28 -4.70 -5.54
CA ASN A 39 -15.08 -5.89 -5.84
C ASN A 39 -14.56 -7.16 -5.18
N LEU A 40 -13.31 -7.17 -4.71
CA LEU A 40 -12.76 -8.28 -3.92
C LEU A 40 -13.35 -8.32 -2.51
N PHE A 41 -13.94 -7.22 -2.03
CA PHE A 41 -14.57 -7.20 -0.73
C PHE A 41 -15.91 -7.99 -0.76
N PRO A 42 -16.20 -8.86 0.23
CA PRO A 42 -17.41 -9.67 0.23
C PRO A 42 -18.69 -8.83 0.20
N SER A 43 -19.40 -8.84 -0.93
CA SER A 43 -20.65 -8.08 -1.12
C SER A 43 -21.87 -8.71 -0.42
N LYS A 44 -21.78 -9.99 -0.04
CA LYS A 44 -22.85 -10.75 0.64
C LYS A 44 -22.25 -11.62 1.74
N SER A 45 -22.11 -11.07 2.94
CA SER A 45 -21.83 -11.83 4.15
C SER A 45 -23.07 -11.89 5.04
N ALA A 46 -23.22 -12.95 5.84
CA ALA A 46 -24.39 -13.13 6.69
C ALA A 46 -24.54 -11.95 7.67
N GLY A 47 -25.69 -11.26 7.64
CA GLY A 47 -25.97 -10.11 8.51
C GLY A 47 -25.53 -8.74 7.97
N MET A 48 -24.90 -8.68 6.80
CA MET A 48 -24.55 -7.42 6.14
C MET A 48 -25.68 -6.99 5.19
N LYS A 49 -26.16 -5.74 5.33
CA LYS A 49 -26.85 -5.08 4.22
C LYS A 49 -25.84 -4.91 3.09
N ALA A 50 -26.28 -4.98 1.83
CA ALA A 50 -25.40 -4.75 0.69
C ALA A 50 -24.78 -3.36 0.83
N ILE A 51 -23.50 -3.31 1.12
CA ILE A 51 -22.74 -2.06 1.18
C ILE A 51 -22.30 -1.79 -0.23
N THR A 52 -22.81 -0.70 -0.78
CA THR A 52 -22.31 -0.21 -2.06
C THR A 52 -20.93 0.39 -1.80
N PRO A 53 -19.90 0.04 -2.58
CA PRO A 53 -18.67 0.81 -2.60
C PRO A 53 -19.02 2.28 -2.72
N VAL A 54 -18.37 3.10 -1.92
CA VAL A 54 -18.47 4.54 -2.07
C VAL A 54 -18.23 4.89 -3.55
N ALA A 55 -19.19 5.59 -4.16
CA ALA A 55 -19.01 6.10 -5.51
C ALA A 55 -17.84 7.11 -5.52
N ASP A 56 -17.24 7.33 -6.68
CA ASP A 56 -16.06 8.20 -6.85
C ASP A 56 -16.28 9.65 -6.35
N ASP A 57 -17.51 10.02 -5.98
CA ASP A 57 -17.96 11.33 -5.55
C ASP A 57 -17.99 11.56 -4.03
N VAL A 58 -17.77 10.55 -3.17
CA VAL A 58 -17.61 10.82 -1.73
C VAL A 58 -16.21 11.38 -1.50
N GLU A 59 -16.16 12.71 -1.40
CA GLU A 59 -14.90 13.44 -1.27
C GLU A 59 -14.17 13.13 0.04
N GLU A 60 -14.89 12.92 1.14
CA GLU A 60 -14.26 12.80 2.47
C GLU A 60 -15.16 12.15 3.53
N ILE A 61 -14.59 11.22 4.30
CA ILE A 61 -15.19 10.65 5.50
C ILE A 61 -14.32 10.97 6.71
N ARG A 62 -14.98 11.32 7.82
CA ARG A 62 -14.31 11.60 9.09
C ARG A 62 -14.79 10.62 10.14
N ILE A 63 -13.84 10.01 10.86
CA ILE A 63 -14.15 9.13 11.98
C ILE A 63 -13.45 9.60 13.25
N SER A 64 -14.13 9.42 14.38
CA SER A 64 -13.55 9.66 15.70
C SER A 64 -12.48 8.61 16.02
N LYS A 65 -11.62 8.95 16.98
CA LYS A 65 -10.66 8.02 17.57
C LYS A 65 -11.29 6.70 18.03
N GLU A 66 -12.42 6.77 18.72
CA GLU A 66 -13.09 5.58 19.25
C GLU A 66 -13.55 4.63 18.14
N THR A 67 -14.09 5.19 17.06
CA THR A 67 -14.47 4.42 15.87
C THR A 67 -13.25 3.82 15.19
N ALA A 68 -12.16 4.59 15.03
CA ALA A 68 -10.91 4.11 14.46
C ALA A 68 -10.31 2.95 15.29
N ASP A 69 -10.27 3.08 16.61
CA ASP A 69 -9.82 2.03 17.52
C ASP A 69 -10.72 0.78 17.44
N GLY A 70 -12.03 0.97 17.26
CA GLY A 70 -13.00 -0.10 17.03
C GLY A 70 -12.75 -0.87 15.74
N ILE A 71 -12.51 -0.15 14.64
CA ILE A 71 -12.15 -0.72 13.33
C ILE A 71 -10.85 -1.51 13.45
N PHE A 72 -9.80 -0.92 14.02
CA PHE A 72 -8.49 -1.57 14.15
C PHE A 72 -8.54 -2.84 14.99
N LYS A 73 -9.38 -2.87 16.04
CA LYS A 73 -9.59 -4.09 16.85
C LYS A 73 -10.40 -5.16 16.12
N ALA A 74 -11.24 -4.77 15.17
CA ALA A 74 -12.07 -5.68 14.41
C ALA A 74 -11.35 -6.25 13.17
N LEU A 75 -10.29 -5.60 12.69
CA LEU A 75 -9.46 -6.12 11.60
C LEU A 75 -8.66 -7.35 12.05
N PRO A 76 -8.69 -8.46 11.28
CA PRO A 76 -7.90 -9.65 11.57
C PRO A 76 -6.40 -9.37 11.39
N ARG A 77 -5.63 -9.50 12.48
CA ARG A 77 -4.17 -9.23 12.48
C ARG A 77 -3.36 -10.16 11.58
N ASN A 78 -3.86 -11.37 11.34
CA ASN A 78 -3.20 -12.43 10.58
C ASN A 78 -4.10 -12.91 9.43
N GLY A 79 -4.82 -12.00 8.77
CA GLY A 79 -5.65 -12.36 7.62
C GLY A 79 -4.80 -12.99 6.52
N HIS A 80 -5.16 -14.20 6.08
CA HIS A 80 -4.46 -14.89 4.98
C HIS A 80 -4.68 -14.23 3.62
N LEU A 81 -5.77 -13.46 3.47
CA LEU A 81 -6.11 -12.72 2.27
C LEU A 81 -5.88 -11.21 2.51
N PRO A 82 -5.21 -10.49 1.60
CA PRO A 82 -4.96 -9.05 1.73
C PRO A 82 -6.24 -8.23 1.97
N VAL A 83 -7.33 -8.56 1.27
CA VAL A 83 -8.62 -7.87 1.40
C VAL A 83 -9.20 -7.90 2.82
N LEU A 84 -8.85 -8.91 3.63
CA LEU A 84 -9.29 -9.01 5.02
C LEU A 84 -8.49 -8.12 5.97
N GLN A 85 -7.30 -7.67 5.56
CA GLN A 85 -6.49 -6.74 6.32
C GLN A 85 -6.94 -5.28 6.10
N ASN A 86 -7.84 -5.05 5.16
CA ASN A 86 -8.35 -3.75 4.77
C ASN A 86 -9.78 -3.52 5.26
N ALA A 87 -10.11 -2.25 5.47
CA ALA A 87 -11.48 -1.83 5.74
C ALA A 87 -12.08 -1.26 4.45
N MET A 88 -13.32 -1.66 4.13
CA MET A 88 -14.06 -1.11 3.01
C MET A 88 -14.79 0.15 3.43
N VAL A 89 -14.64 1.20 2.65
CA VAL A 89 -15.41 2.43 2.79
C VAL A 89 -16.61 2.35 1.86
N GLY A 90 -17.82 2.49 2.40
CA GLY A 90 -19.07 2.30 1.67
C GLY A 90 -20.19 3.24 2.13
N ALA A 91 -21.38 3.03 1.58
CA ALA A 91 -22.60 3.74 2.01
C ALA A 91 -23.69 2.74 2.48
N ASP A 92 -24.38 3.07 3.57
CA ASP A 92 -25.61 2.42 4.04
C ASP A 92 -26.76 3.44 3.98
N GLY A 93 -27.35 3.61 2.80
CA GLY A 93 -28.31 4.69 2.54
C GLY A 93 -27.60 6.03 2.30
N GLU A 94 -27.95 7.05 3.07
CA GLU A 94 -27.31 8.38 3.02
C GLU A 94 -26.06 8.47 3.90
N ASP A 95 -25.86 7.50 4.81
CA ASP A 95 -24.75 7.51 5.75
C ASP A 95 -23.51 6.82 5.16
N SER A 96 -22.37 7.48 5.28
CA SER A 96 -21.07 6.85 5.04
C SER A 96 -20.74 5.85 6.14
N VAL A 97 -20.30 4.66 5.74
CA VAL A 97 -19.97 3.56 6.65
C VAL A 97 -18.62 2.94 6.32
N ILE A 98 -17.98 2.38 7.34
CA ILE A 98 -16.77 1.60 7.21
C ILE A 98 -17.09 0.17 7.60
N ALA A 99 -16.80 -0.75 6.71
CA ALA A 99 -17.01 -2.17 6.88
C ALA A 99 -15.71 -2.92 7.06
N VAL A 100 -15.74 -3.88 7.97
CA VAL A 100 -14.67 -4.86 8.16
C VAL A 100 -15.30 -6.24 8.24
N THR A 101 -14.59 -7.24 7.76
CA THR A 101 -15.04 -8.63 7.76
C THR A 101 -13.88 -9.58 8.05
N ASP A 102 -14.17 -10.66 8.76
CA ASP A 102 -13.28 -11.79 8.98
C ASP A 102 -13.79 -13.06 8.27
N LEU A 103 -14.64 -12.90 7.24
CA LEU A 103 -15.41 -13.93 6.51
C LEU A 103 -16.55 -14.58 7.31
N ASP A 104 -16.34 -14.84 8.59
CA ASP A 104 -17.36 -15.43 9.48
C ASP A 104 -18.36 -14.37 9.97
N SER A 105 -17.87 -13.16 10.19
CA SER A 105 -18.63 -12.03 10.70
C SER A 105 -18.28 -10.74 9.96
N SER A 106 -19.23 -9.80 9.98
CA SER A 106 -19.05 -8.48 9.41
C SER A 106 -19.48 -7.43 10.41
N ARG A 107 -18.71 -6.36 10.53
CA ARG A 107 -19.02 -5.22 11.40
C ARG A 107 -19.05 -3.96 10.58
N ILE A 108 -20.10 -3.17 10.80
CA ILE A 108 -20.31 -1.89 10.13
C ILE A 108 -20.15 -0.79 11.18
N PHE A 109 -19.21 0.11 10.93
CA PHE A 109 -18.95 1.29 11.72
C PHE A 109 -19.52 2.49 10.97
N ARG A 110 -20.51 3.16 11.57
CA ARG A 110 -21.08 4.37 10.97
C ARG A 110 -20.16 5.55 11.24
N ALA A 111 -19.80 6.28 10.19
CA ALA A 111 -18.98 7.47 10.31
C ALA A 111 -19.88 8.62 10.79
N HIS A 112 -19.99 8.81 12.10
CA HIS A 112 -20.59 10.02 12.64
C HIS A 112 -19.52 11.10 12.61
N GLY A 113 -19.53 11.89 11.53
CA GLY A 113 -18.58 12.98 11.32
C GLY A 113 -18.62 13.93 12.53
N PRO A 114 -17.53 14.05 13.31
CA PRO A 114 -17.54 14.94 14.44
C PRO A 114 -17.54 16.39 13.94
N SER A 115 -18.09 17.32 14.73
CA SER A 115 -18.20 18.72 14.30
C SER A 115 -16.84 19.37 14.10
N GLY A 116 -16.74 20.23 13.08
CA GLY A 116 -15.51 20.96 12.74
C GLY A 116 -14.83 20.44 11.47
N ASN A 117 -13.86 21.21 10.99
CA ASN A 117 -13.09 20.89 9.78
C ASN A 117 -11.77 20.22 10.15
N PHE A 118 -11.43 19.16 9.42
CA PHE A 118 -10.09 18.57 9.50
C PHE A 118 -9.06 19.57 8.94
N PRO A 119 -7.87 19.72 9.55
CA PRO A 119 -6.85 20.63 9.04
C PRO A 119 -6.41 20.27 7.61
N ASP A 120 -6.14 21.29 6.80
CA ASP A 120 -5.55 21.10 5.47
C ASP A 120 -4.07 20.72 5.59
N LEU A 121 -3.76 19.42 5.47
CA LEU A 121 -2.39 18.92 5.54
C LEU A 121 -1.57 19.25 4.29
N ASP A 122 -2.20 19.46 3.14
CA ASP A 122 -1.51 19.85 1.91
C ASP A 122 -1.00 21.29 1.98
N ALA A 123 -1.66 22.15 2.76
CA ALA A 123 -1.20 23.50 3.03
C ALA A 123 0.12 23.54 3.81
N VAL A 124 0.39 22.54 4.67
CA VAL A 124 1.63 22.47 5.47
C VAL A 124 2.71 21.56 4.85
N ARG A 125 2.37 20.82 3.80
CA ARG A 125 3.32 19.98 3.06
C ARG A 125 4.40 20.87 2.40
N PRO A 126 5.69 20.55 2.56
CA PRO A 126 6.76 21.26 1.85
C PRO A 126 6.55 21.19 0.34
N LYS A 127 6.43 22.34 -0.32
CA LYS A 127 6.24 22.44 -1.79
C LYS A 127 7.55 22.54 -2.57
N GLN A 128 8.67 22.73 -1.86
CA GLN A 128 10.01 22.84 -2.42
C GLN A 128 10.69 21.47 -2.38
N GLU A 129 11.61 21.23 -3.32
CA GLU A 129 12.44 20.03 -3.28
C GLU A 129 13.31 20.01 -2.01
N PRO A 130 13.52 18.83 -1.40
CA PRO A 130 14.36 18.71 -0.21
C PRO A 130 15.80 19.10 -0.55
N VAL A 131 16.37 19.99 0.27
CA VAL A 131 17.79 20.39 0.14
C VAL A 131 18.74 19.21 0.45
N ALA A 132 18.31 18.31 1.34
CA ALA A 132 19.01 17.07 1.65
C ALA A 132 17.99 15.97 1.98
N ALA A 133 18.29 14.74 1.56
CA ALA A 133 17.54 13.54 1.91
C ALA A 133 18.52 12.47 2.41
N PHE A 134 18.11 11.71 3.41
CA PHE A 134 18.93 10.65 3.99
C PHE A 134 18.08 9.42 4.26
N PHE A 135 18.65 8.24 4.02
CA PHE A 135 18.05 6.96 4.36
C PHE A 135 18.59 6.50 5.70
N MET A 136 17.70 6.03 6.56
CA MET A 136 18.04 5.56 7.90
C MET A 136 17.19 4.36 8.27
N ASP A 137 17.79 3.47 9.06
CA ASP A 137 17.09 2.36 9.64
C ASP A 137 16.16 2.90 10.74
N ALA A 138 14.86 2.68 10.57
CA ALA A 138 13.86 3.15 11.53
C ALA A 138 14.02 2.49 12.91
N TYR A 139 14.47 1.24 12.96
CA TYR A 139 14.74 0.52 14.21
C TYR A 139 15.96 1.13 14.92
N LEU A 140 17.07 1.38 14.23
CA LEU A 140 18.25 2.03 14.81
C LEU A 140 17.94 3.46 15.28
N LEU A 141 17.17 4.23 14.49
CA LEU A 141 16.73 5.56 14.91
C LEU A 141 15.88 5.47 16.18
N ASN A 142 14.96 4.52 16.26
CA ASN A 142 14.13 4.33 17.45
C ASN A 142 14.97 3.93 18.68
N GLU A 143 15.95 3.04 18.54
CA GLU A 143 16.88 2.71 19.62
C GLU A 143 17.66 3.93 20.11
N LEU A 144 18.17 4.74 19.18
CA LEU A 144 18.86 5.98 19.51
C LEU A 144 17.93 6.96 20.25
N LEU A 145 16.72 7.16 19.75
CA LEU A 145 15.73 8.04 20.38
C LEU A 145 15.32 7.55 21.77
N LYS A 146 15.23 6.24 21.99
CA LYS A 146 15.01 5.64 23.32
C LYS A 146 16.15 5.98 24.29
N VAL A 147 17.41 5.76 23.87
CA VAL A 147 18.59 6.10 24.69
C VAL A 147 18.57 7.58 25.08
N ILE A 148 18.26 8.47 24.15
CA ILE A 148 18.19 9.91 24.42
C ILE A 148 17.04 10.26 25.38
N ARG A 149 15.86 9.66 25.18
CA ARG A 149 14.71 9.85 26.07
C ARG A 149 15.05 9.42 27.50
N ASP A 150 15.70 8.27 27.64
CA ASP A 150 16.08 7.70 28.94
C ASP A 150 17.19 8.53 29.60
N PHE A 151 18.15 9.05 28.83
CA PHE A 151 19.20 9.97 29.32
C PHE A 151 18.63 11.27 29.91
N LYS A 152 17.54 11.79 29.34
CA LYS A 152 16.97 13.04 29.80
C LYS A 152 15.98 12.88 30.97
N GLY A 153 15.47 11.67 31.22
CA GLY A 153 14.47 11.42 32.27
C GLY A 153 13.12 12.12 32.04
N ILE A 154 12.81 12.48 30.78
CA ILE A 154 11.83 13.53 30.47
C ILE A 154 10.36 13.06 30.49
N LYS A 155 9.51 13.95 31.02
CA LYS A 155 8.05 13.97 30.79
C LYS A 155 7.73 14.59 29.41
N ARG A 156 6.78 14.02 28.65
CA ARG A 156 6.33 14.54 27.33
C ARG A 156 6.33 16.08 27.30
N GLN A 157 7.04 16.69 26.33
CA GLN A 157 7.09 18.12 25.94
C GLN A 157 8.40 18.91 26.18
N GLU A 158 9.37 18.41 26.95
CA GLU A 158 10.63 19.15 27.21
C GLU A 158 11.86 18.63 26.42
N SER A 159 11.65 17.68 25.50
CA SER A 159 12.72 16.99 24.76
C SER A 159 12.96 17.56 23.36
N CYS A 160 13.52 18.76 23.23
CA CYS A 160 14.06 19.17 21.93
C CYS A 160 15.34 18.40 21.62
N LEU A 161 15.45 17.88 20.39
CA LEU A 161 16.66 17.26 19.86
C LEU A 161 17.21 18.14 18.75
N LEU A 162 18.53 18.30 18.71
CA LEU A 162 19.21 18.94 17.60
C LEU A 162 19.83 17.85 16.72
N PHE A 163 19.39 17.80 15.47
CA PHE A 163 20.00 16.99 14.43
C PHE A 163 20.92 17.88 13.60
N GLU A 164 22.20 17.52 13.53
CA GLU A 164 23.17 18.14 12.63
C GLU A 164 23.45 17.18 11.47
N VAL A 165 23.16 17.64 10.26
CA VAL A 165 23.43 16.92 9.01
C VAL A 165 24.57 17.66 8.30
N TYR A 166 25.60 16.93 7.91
CA TYR A 166 26.77 17.49 7.23
C TYR A 166 26.69 17.20 5.74
N GLU A 167 27.19 18.14 4.92
CA GLU A 167 27.29 17.94 3.48
C GLU A 167 28.20 16.76 3.16
N ASN A 168 27.78 15.95 2.20
CA ASN A 168 28.47 14.74 1.85
C ASN A 168 29.78 15.06 1.12
N ASP A 169 30.91 14.63 1.66
CA ASP A 169 32.21 14.79 1.02
C ASP A 169 32.45 13.56 0.14
N LEU A 170 32.39 13.74 -1.19
CA LEU A 170 32.59 12.66 -2.19
C LEU A 170 33.87 11.85 -1.95
N LYS A 171 34.88 12.42 -1.29
CA LYS A 171 36.13 11.73 -0.97
C LYS A 171 36.09 10.94 0.33
N LYS A 172 35.21 11.31 1.27
CA LYS A 172 35.10 10.69 2.60
C LYS A 172 33.87 9.80 2.75
N GLY A 173 32.96 9.83 1.78
CA GLY A 173 31.68 9.13 1.84
C GLY A 173 30.71 9.79 2.80
N ASN A 174 29.57 9.11 3.01
CA ASN A 174 28.47 9.64 3.82
C ASN A 174 28.91 9.89 5.27
N LEU A 175 28.81 11.14 5.72
CA LEU A 175 29.09 11.52 7.10
C LEU A 175 27.93 11.13 8.03
N PRO A 176 28.21 10.77 9.30
CA PRO A 176 27.17 10.48 10.28
C PRO A 176 26.32 11.70 10.60
N ILE A 177 25.04 11.47 10.88
CA ILE A 177 24.13 12.47 11.45
C ILE A 177 24.42 12.55 12.95
N SER A 178 24.66 13.77 13.45
CA SER A 178 24.96 14.00 14.87
C SER A 178 23.70 14.44 15.60
N VAL A 179 23.34 13.72 16.66
CA VAL A 179 22.16 14.02 17.48
C VAL A 179 22.60 14.49 18.85
N HIS A 180 22.18 15.70 19.21
CA HIS A 180 22.55 16.35 20.47
C HIS A 180 21.35 16.47 21.41
N ALA A 181 21.63 16.22 22.68
CA ALA A 181 20.67 16.28 23.77
C ALA A 181 21.29 16.93 25.00
N LYS A 182 20.47 17.63 25.77
CA LYS A 182 20.80 18.17 27.10
C LYS A 182 19.71 17.72 28.09
N ASN A 183 20.11 17.23 29.27
CA ASN A 183 19.16 16.87 30.35
C ASN A 183 18.98 18.02 31.36
N GLU A 184 18.10 17.83 32.35
CA GLU A 184 17.77 18.83 33.38
C GLU A 184 19.00 19.24 34.22
N THR A 185 19.92 18.30 34.49
CA THR A 185 21.18 18.56 35.22
C THR A 185 22.20 19.35 34.39
N GLY A 186 21.91 19.60 33.12
CA GLY A 186 22.80 20.29 32.18
C GLY A 186 23.84 19.41 31.52
N GLN A 187 23.87 18.10 31.79
CA GLN A 187 24.72 17.15 31.07
C GLN A 187 24.33 17.09 29.59
N LYS A 188 25.34 16.96 28.73
CA LYS A 188 25.19 16.92 27.28
C LYS A 188 25.47 15.50 26.78
N LEU A 189 24.60 14.99 25.93
CA LEU A 189 24.77 13.75 25.19
C LEU A 189 24.94 14.10 23.71
N ARG A 190 25.93 13.47 23.08
CA ARG A 190 26.10 13.45 21.63
C ARG A 190 26.08 12.00 21.18
N ALA A 191 25.23 11.71 20.21
CA ALA A 191 25.17 10.42 19.55
C ALA A 191 25.34 10.60 18.05
N LEU A 192 25.79 9.55 17.37
CA LEU A 192 26.01 9.53 15.94
C LEU A 192 25.21 8.38 15.34
N VAL A 193 24.56 8.63 14.21
CA VAL A 193 23.90 7.58 13.43
C VAL A 193 24.40 7.64 12.00
N MET A 194 24.81 6.47 11.48
CA MET A 194 25.32 6.36 10.12
C MET A 194 24.14 6.37 9.13
N PRO A 195 24.17 7.22 8.09
CA PRO A 195 23.19 7.12 7.01
C PRO A 195 23.41 5.83 6.23
N MET A 196 22.32 5.25 5.74
CA MET A 196 22.32 4.05 4.91
C MET A 196 22.20 4.40 3.44
N HIS A 197 22.50 3.44 2.58
CA HIS A 197 22.25 3.56 1.14
C HIS A 197 20.86 3.02 0.86
N GLY A 198 19.99 3.85 0.27
CA GLY A 198 18.72 3.41 -0.29
C GLY A 198 18.92 3.06 -1.76
N GLU A 199 18.36 1.95 -2.23
CA GLU A 199 18.48 1.52 -3.63
C GLU A 199 17.64 2.39 -4.57
N ASN A 200 16.50 2.91 -4.09
CA ASN A 200 15.63 3.79 -4.87
C ASN A 200 14.89 4.79 -4.00
N ALA A 201 15.18 6.08 -4.15
CA ALA A 201 14.55 7.12 -3.33
C ALA A 201 13.10 7.40 -3.71
N ASP A 202 12.75 7.13 -4.96
CA ASP A 202 11.41 7.40 -5.48
C ASP A 202 10.36 6.45 -4.90
N ASP A 203 10.75 5.25 -4.46
CA ASP A 203 9.86 4.27 -3.83
C ASP A 203 9.27 4.77 -2.50
N PHE A 204 9.88 5.78 -1.88
CA PHE A 204 9.45 6.35 -0.61
C PHE A 204 8.68 7.68 -0.77
N ARG A 205 8.51 8.16 -2.00
CA ARG A 205 7.81 9.43 -2.26
C ARG A 205 6.31 9.20 -2.34
N PHE A 206 5.56 10.06 -1.66
CA PHE A 206 4.12 10.11 -1.81
C PHE A 206 3.76 10.56 -3.23
N LEU A 207 2.88 9.81 -3.88
CA LEU A 207 2.41 10.12 -5.22
C LEU A 207 1.16 11.01 -5.13
N SER A 208 1.04 11.98 -6.02
CA SER A 208 -0.21 12.72 -6.19
C SER A 208 -1.30 11.81 -6.77
N GLU A 209 -2.57 12.16 -6.57
CA GLU A 209 -3.72 11.41 -7.12
C GLU A 209 -3.57 11.15 -8.63
N LYS A 210 -3.16 12.17 -9.39
CA LYS A 210 -2.88 12.04 -10.83
C LYS A 210 -1.78 11.03 -11.15
N GLN A 211 -0.75 10.94 -10.30
CA GLN A 211 0.33 9.97 -10.47
C GLN A 211 -0.14 8.56 -10.11
N ILE A 212 -0.96 8.42 -9.06
CA ILE A 212 -1.58 7.15 -8.69
C ILE A 212 -2.47 6.65 -9.83
N GLU A 213 -3.37 7.48 -10.35
CA GLU A 213 -4.23 7.15 -11.49
C GLU A 213 -3.42 6.78 -12.74
N ALA A 214 -2.35 7.54 -13.03
CA ALA A 214 -1.47 7.25 -14.16
C ALA A 214 -0.74 5.91 -14.00
N GLN A 215 -0.26 5.58 -12.79
CA GLN A 215 0.38 4.30 -12.50
C GLN A 215 -0.61 3.14 -12.59
N GLN A 216 -1.82 3.29 -12.04
CA GLN A 216 -2.87 2.28 -12.12
C GLN A 216 -3.29 2.02 -13.57
N LYS A 217 -3.44 3.09 -14.36
CA LYS A 217 -3.74 2.99 -15.79
C LYS A 217 -2.60 2.29 -16.54
N ALA A 218 -1.35 2.68 -16.29
CA ALA A 218 -0.19 2.05 -16.92
C ALA A 218 -0.05 0.57 -16.54
N ALA A 219 -0.32 0.22 -15.28
CA ALA A 219 -0.31 -1.15 -14.80
C ALA A 219 -1.40 -1.99 -15.47
N LYS A 220 -2.62 -1.46 -15.59
CA LYS A 220 -3.73 -2.13 -16.28
C LYS A 220 -3.44 -2.32 -17.78
N GLU A 221 -2.90 -1.30 -18.45
CA GLU A 221 -2.49 -1.40 -19.86
C GLU A 221 -1.36 -2.43 -20.04
N ALA A 222 -0.41 -2.51 -19.11
CA ALA A 222 0.64 -3.53 -19.10
C ALA A 222 0.08 -4.96 -18.89
N GLU A 223 -0.92 -5.11 -18.02
CA GLU A 223 -1.58 -6.39 -17.78
C GLU A 223 -2.40 -6.85 -19.00
N GLU A 224 -3.18 -5.94 -19.59
CA GLU A 224 -3.96 -6.22 -20.80
C GLU A 224 -3.07 -6.58 -21.99
N THR A 225 -1.93 -5.90 -22.16
CA THR A 225 -0.95 -6.23 -23.21
C THR A 225 -0.28 -7.58 -22.97
N ALA A 226 0.11 -7.89 -21.73
CA ALA A 226 0.66 -9.20 -21.38
C ALA A 226 -0.33 -10.34 -21.61
N ALA A 227 -1.61 -10.16 -21.26
CA ALA A 227 -2.67 -11.14 -21.48
C ALA A 227 -2.94 -11.37 -22.97
N LEU A 228 -2.91 -10.32 -23.79
CA LEU A 228 -3.06 -10.43 -25.25
C LEU A 228 -1.88 -11.19 -25.89
N GLU A 229 -0.66 -10.92 -25.45
CA GLU A 229 0.53 -11.64 -25.91
C GLU A 229 0.49 -13.13 -25.54
N GLU A 230 0.03 -13.45 -24.32
CA GLU A 230 -0.13 -14.83 -23.89
C GLU A 230 -1.23 -15.55 -24.69
N ALA A 231 -2.39 -14.93 -24.89
CA ALA A 231 -3.47 -15.48 -25.72
C ALA A 231 -3.00 -15.74 -27.17
N LYS A 232 -2.19 -14.82 -27.72
CA LYS A 232 -1.60 -14.99 -29.04
C LYS A 232 -0.63 -16.19 -29.09
N ARG A 233 0.22 -16.36 -28.07
CA ARG A 233 1.12 -17.53 -27.97
C ARG A 233 0.34 -18.84 -27.85
N GLN A 234 -0.73 -18.88 -27.05
CA GLN A 234 -1.57 -20.07 -26.91
C GLN A 234 -2.25 -20.44 -28.23
N HIS A 235 -2.74 -19.45 -28.97
CA HIS A 235 -3.36 -19.67 -30.28
C HIS A 235 -2.34 -20.14 -31.33
N GLU A 236 -1.12 -19.58 -31.35
CA GLU A 236 -0.04 -20.05 -32.22
C GLU A 236 0.35 -21.51 -31.91
N GLN A 237 0.46 -21.87 -30.63
CA GLN A 237 0.72 -23.26 -30.20
C GLN A 237 -0.39 -24.23 -30.60
N GLN A 238 -1.66 -23.82 -30.52
CA GLN A 238 -2.80 -24.63 -30.96
C GLN A 238 -2.77 -24.85 -32.48
N GLN A 239 -2.47 -23.80 -33.26
CA GLN A 239 -2.35 -23.93 -34.72
C GLN A 239 -1.17 -24.80 -35.17
N GLU A 240 -0.06 -24.79 -34.41
CA GLU A 240 1.06 -25.70 -34.67
C GLU A 240 0.69 -27.15 -34.35
N ALA A 241 0.00 -27.41 -33.24
CA ALA A 241 -0.48 -28.74 -32.89
C ALA A 241 -1.48 -29.30 -33.94
N GLU A 242 -2.42 -28.48 -34.42
CA GLU A 242 -3.36 -28.88 -35.48
C GLU A 242 -2.66 -29.24 -36.80
N LYS A 243 -1.59 -28.53 -37.16
CA LYS A 243 -0.79 -28.84 -38.36
C LYS A 243 0.03 -30.11 -38.22
N GLU A 244 0.43 -30.48 -37.01
CA GLU A 244 1.16 -31.73 -36.74
C GLU A 244 0.25 -32.96 -36.74
N GLU A 245 -1.07 -32.81 -36.56
CA GLU A 245 -2.03 -33.92 -36.61
C GLU A 245 -2.51 -34.27 -38.03
N GLU A 246 -2.49 -33.34 -38.99
CA GLU A 246 -2.91 -33.60 -40.40
C GLU A 246 -2.04 -34.57 -41.25
N PRO A 247 -0.72 -34.80 -41.01
CA PRO A 247 0.08 -35.67 -41.88
C PRO A 247 -0.10 -37.17 -41.63
N GLU A 248 -0.58 -37.61 -40.47
CA GLU A 248 -0.74 -39.06 -40.20
C GLU A 248 -1.93 -39.66 -40.97
N ASP A 249 -3.08 -38.97 -41.00
CA ASP A 249 -4.25 -39.45 -41.76
C ASP A 249 -4.01 -39.44 -43.27
N ALA A 250 -3.28 -38.45 -43.79
CA ALA A 250 -2.94 -38.39 -45.22
C ALA A 250 -1.95 -39.50 -45.64
N LEU A 251 -1.02 -39.88 -44.75
CA LEU A 251 -0.11 -41.01 -44.99
C LEU A 251 -0.82 -42.36 -44.84
N GLN A 252 -1.78 -42.48 -43.92
CA GLN A 252 -2.63 -43.65 -43.76
C GLN A 252 -3.52 -43.87 -45.00
N GLU A 253 -4.17 -42.81 -45.52
CA GLU A 253 -4.93 -42.88 -46.78
C GLU A 253 -4.05 -43.23 -47.99
N LEU A 254 -2.82 -42.70 -48.06
CA LEU A 254 -1.87 -43.05 -49.12
C LEU A 254 -1.41 -44.51 -49.02
N ALA A 255 -1.20 -45.02 -47.81
CA ALA A 255 -0.85 -46.42 -47.57
C ALA A 255 -2.00 -47.36 -47.98
N ASP A 256 -3.24 -47.00 -47.69
CA ASP A 256 -4.42 -47.75 -48.12
C ASP A 256 -4.65 -47.69 -49.64
N LYS A 257 -4.31 -46.56 -50.28
CA LYS A 257 -4.49 -46.37 -51.73
C LYS A 257 -3.44 -47.08 -52.58
N TYR A 258 -2.25 -47.32 -52.03
CA TYR A 258 -1.17 -48.05 -52.69
C TYR A 258 -0.73 -49.25 -51.83
N PRO A 259 -1.54 -50.32 -51.76
CA PRO A 259 -1.13 -51.54 -51.08
C PRO A 259 0.18 -52.01 -51.72
N GLY A 260 1.22 -52.15 -50.88
CA GLY A 260 2.57 -52.47 -51.32
C GLY A 260 2.61 -53.69 -52.23
N PRO A 261 3.59 -53.78 -53.14
CA PRO A 261 3.65 -54.80 -54.17
C PRO A 261 3.59 -56.19 -53.54
N THR A 262 2.48 -56.88 -53.78
CA THR A 262 2.27 -58.27 -53.40
C THR A 262 3.49 -59.07 -53.85
N SER A 263 4.19 -59.65 -52.88
CA SER A 263 5.40 -60.46 -53.07
C SER A 263 5.22 -61.41 -54.26
N LEU A 264 6.08 -61.27 -55.26
CA LEU A 264 6.10 -62.15 -56.44
C LEU A 264 6.25 -63.60 -55.98
N PRO A 265 5.46 -64.54 -56.53
CA PRO A 265 5.58 -65.96 -56.21
C PRO A 265 6.97 -66.44 -56.63
N GLY A 266 7.64 -67.11 -55.70
CA GLY A 266 8.94 -67.74 -55.91
C GLY A 266 8.90 -68.66 -57.12
N VAL A 267 9.83 -68.43 -58.04
CA VAL A 267 10.14 -69.35 -59.13
C VAL A 267 11.10 -70.38 -58.55
N GLU A 268 10.56 -71.58 -58.29
CA GLU A 268 11.34 -72.82 -58.11
C GLU A 268 11.86 -73.35 -59.45
#